data_AF-A0A5C1NG44-F1
#
_entry.id   AF-A0A5C1NG44-F1
#
_cell.length_a   1.000
_cell.length_b   1.000
_cell.length_c   1.000
_cell.angle_alpha   90.00
_cell.angle_beta   90.00
_cell.angle_gamma   90.00
#
_symmetry.space_group_name_H-M   'P 1'
#
loop_
_entity.id
_entity.type
_entity.pdbx_description
1 polymer ?
#
loop_
_entity_poly.entity_id
_entity_poly.type
_entity_poly.pdbx_seq_one_letter_code
_entity_poly.pdbx_strand_id
1 'polypeptide(L)'
;MAGHLAEMHEGEQVTRFRRDSFGRLLKRTTERPGMPSVKTDFTYDALGRLARAANLDSETRFHFDAADNLVAEIQHHQLPNGSEYRAVTRHTYDALGNREATTLPDGQTLSWLRYGSGHVHAMALDQQELIGFERDDLHREVRRHHRGRETQLRYDPVGRLIGQEVHQAGGRKIQRQWHYAENGLLTAIDDNLRGTTRYGYDPLGRLKSAISPVREEHFAFDPAGNLVDPQDAGDDGTTAATRWRQERPRDAFDHEPHERIRVDYPNAPKLSPAMGNLLKRYAGTHYHYDDFGNLQRRIAPTAKPGNTATMPSIA
;
A
#
# COMPACT_ATOMS: atom_id res chain seq x y z
N MET A 1 3.68 -33.56 19.87
CA MET A 1 4.70 -32.99 18.97
C MET A 1 3.98 -32.21 17.89
N ALA A 2 4.18 -30.89 17.81
CA ALA A 2 3.64 -30.13 16.70
C ALA A 2 4.51 -30.43 15.47
N GLY A 3 3.92 -30.95 14.40
CA GLY A 3 4.64 -31.16 13.14
C GLY A 3 5.00 -29.80 12.52
N HIS A 4 6.19 -29.72 11.91
CA HIS A 4 6.57 -28.55 11.11
C HIS A 4 6.50 -28.89 9.62
N LEU A 5 5.99 -27.97 8.81
CA LEU A 5 5.97 -28.10 7.36
C LEU A 5 7.41 -28.21 6.82
N ALA A 6 7.77 -29.39 6.32
CA ALA A 6 9.08 -29.65 5.72
C ALA A 6 9.10 -29.38 4.21
N GLU A 7 7.95 -29.50 3.55
CA GLU A 7 7.82 -29.43 2.10
C GLU A 7 6.43 -28.95 1.70
N MET A 8 6.37 -28.15 0.63
CA MET A 8 5.13 -27.60 0.06
C MET A 8 5.16 -27.78 -1.46
N HIS A 9 4.03 -28.22 -2.02
CA HIS A 9 3.84 -28.45 -3.45
C HIS A 9 2.77 -27.48 -3.98
N GLU A 10 3.14 -26.64 -4.94
CA GLU A 10 2.25 -25.70 -5.60
C GLU A 10 2.36 -25.90 -7.10
N GLY A 11 1.55 -26.82 -7.64
CA GLY A 11 1.71 -27.30 -9.01
C GLY A 11 3.05 -28.02 -9.19
N GLU A 12 3.89 -27.53 -10.11
CA GLU A 12 5.24 -28.07 -10.36
C GLU A 12 6.33 -27.46 -9.46
N GLN A 13 5.98 -26.46 -8.64
CA GLN A 13 6.91 -25.83 -7.72
C GLN A 13 6.97 -26.63 -6.42
N VAL A 14 8.17 -27.01 -6.02
CA VAL A 14 8.44 -27.67 -4.74
C VAL A 14 9.28 -26.74 -3.87
N THR A 15 8.79 -26.41 -2.68
CA THR A 15 9.53 -25.64 -1.68
C THR A 15 9.85 -26.49 -0.46
N ARG A 16 11.14 -26.61 -0.14
CA ARG A 16 11.66 -27.37 1.00
C ARG A 16 12.16 -26.43 2.09
N PHE A 17 11.87 -26.76 3.34
CA PHE A 17 12.23 -25.98 4.52
C PHE A 17 13.12 -26.79 5.45
N ARG A 18 14.26 -26.22 5.85
CA ARG A 18 15.12 -26.77 6.90
C ARG A 18 15.04 -25.87 8.12
N ARG A 19 14.83 -26.46 9.31
CA ARG A 19 14.67 -25.73 10.57
C ARG A 19 15.69 -26.21 11.61
N ASP A 20 15.91 -25.40 12.64
CA ASP A 20 16.66 -25.82 13.82
C ASP A 20 15.77 -26.56 14.84
N SER A 21 16.34 -26.96 15.97
CA SER A 21 15.64 -27.64 17.07
C SER A 21 14.56 -26.80 17.74
N PHE A 22 14.56 -25.48 17.53
CA PHE A 22 13.55 -24.55 18.02
C PHE A 22 12.48 -24.24 16.96
N GLY A 23 12.51 -24.91 15.80
CA GLY A 23 11.55 -24.74 14.71
C GLY A 23 11.79 -23.51 13.83
N ARG A 24 12.89 -22.77 14.04
CA ARG A 24 13.22 -21.56 13.26
C ARG A 24 13.80 -21.95 11.90
N LEU A 25 13.47 -21.21 10.86
CA LEU A 25 13.84 -21.53 9.47
C LEU A 25 15.32 -21.26 9.24
N LEU A 26 16.11 -22.26 8.92
CA LEU A 26 17.54 -22.12 8.57
C LEU A 26 17.77 -22.03 7.07
N LYS A 27 16.93 -22.70 6.28
CA LYS A 27 17.05 -22.71 4.81
C LYS A 27 15.70 -22.92 4.15
N ARG A 28 15.47 -22.20 3.06
CA ARG A 28 14.39 -22.43 2.11
C ARG A 28 14.99 -22.72 0.74
N THR A 29 14.56 -23.80 0.12
CA THR A 29 14.96 -24.15 -1.25
C THR A 29 13.69 -24.29 -2.09
N THR A 30 13.57 -23.50 -3.15
CA THR A 30 12.46 -23.57 -4.10
C THR A 30 12.98 -24.07 -5.43
N GLU A 31 12.36 -25.13 -5.94
CA GLU A 31 12.73 -25.81 -7.18
C GLU A 31 11.51 -25.90 -8.09
N ARG A 32 11.76 -25.71 -9.38
CA ARG A 32 10.77 -25.90 -10.45
C ARG A 32 11.48 -26.53 -11.65
N PRO A 33 10.88 -27.50 -12.36
CA PRO A 33 11.50 -28.09 -13.55
C PRO A 33 11.92 -27.02 -14.57
N GLY A 34 13.14 -27.15 -15.12
CA GLY A 34 13.68 -26.22 -16.12
C GLY A 34 14.20 -24.89 -15.57
N MET A 35 14.16 -24.65 -14.25
CA MET A 35 14.60 -23.41 -13.62
C MET A 35 15.75 -23.66 -12.63
N PRO A 36 16.64 -22.67 -12.41
CA PRO A 36 17.62 -22.75 -11.34
C PRO A 36 16.93 -22.79 -9.98
N SER A 37 17.48 -23.59 -9.06
CA SER A 37 17.02 -23.68 -7.67
C SER A 37 17.28 -22.36 -6.94
N VAL A 38 16.24 -21.80 -6.32
CA VAL A 38 16.35 -20.59 -5.49
C VAL A 38 16.56 -21.01 -4.05
N LYS A 39 17.72 -20.64 -3.48
CA LYS A 39 18.09 -20.98 -2.10
C LYS A 39 18.15 -19.71 -1.26
N THR A 40 17.50 -19.72 -0.10
CA THR A 40 17.57 -18.66 0.90
C THR A 40 18.07 -19.26 2.21
N ASP A 41 19.17 -18.75 2.74
CA ASP A 41 19.75 -19.14 4.02
C ASP A 41 19.44 -18.05 5.07
N PHE A 42 19.15 -18.50 6.29
CA PHE A 42 18.77 -17.65 7.41
C PHE A 42 19.67 -17.96 8.61
N THR A 43 20.11 -16.91 9.31
CA THR A 43 20.85 -17.06 10.57
C THR A 43 20.21 -16.24 11.67
N TYR A 44 20.32 -16.73 12.90
CA TYR A 44 19.76 -16.10 14.09
C TYR A 44 20.87 -15.73 15.06
N ASP A 45 20.66 -14.69 15.85
CA ASP A 45 21.55 -14.36 16.96
C ASP A 45 21.31 -15.26 18.18
N ALA A 46 22.06 -15.02 19.26
CA ALA A 46 22.00 -15.81 20.48
C ALA A 46 20.63 -15.74 21.20
N LEU A 47 19.85 -14.67 20.99
CA LEU A 47 18.50 -14.51 21.52
C LEU A 47 17.44 -15.12 20.58
N GLY A 48 17.86 -15.63 19.42
CA GLY A 48 16.99 -16.29 18.46
C GLY A 48 16.31 -15.37 17.46
N ARG A 49 16.81 -14.13 17.33
CA ARG A 49 16.27 -13.11 16.42
C ARG A 49 16.94 -13.26 15.07
N LEU A 50 16.19 -13.00 13.99
CA LEU A 50 16.72 -13.13 12.63
C LEU A 50 17.83 -12.10 12.42
N ALA A 51 19.07 -12.54 12.29
CA ALA A 51 20.24 -11.69 12.11
C ALA A 51 20.65 -11.53 10.63
N ARG A 52 20.30 -12.52 9.80
CA ARG A 52 20.62 -12.50 8.37
C ARG A 52 19.61 -13.32 7.57
N ALA A 53 19.21 -12.81 6.42
CA ALA A 53 18.56 -13.57 5.36
C ALA A 53 19.34 -13.31 4.06
N ALA A 54 19.69 -14.36 3.33
CA ALA A 54 20.45 -14.20 2.09
C ALA A 54 20.12 -15.27 1.05
N ASN A 55 20.16 -14.88 -0.21
CA ASN A 55 20.19 -15.79 -1.36
C ASN A 55 21.41 -15.44 -2.24
N LEU A 56 21.41 -15.92 -3.48
CA LEU A 56 22.51 -15.65 -4.42
C LEU A 56 22.65 -14.15 -4.75
N ASP A 57 21.53 -13.44 -4.86
CA ASP A 57 21.47 -12.09 -5.42
C ASP A 57 21.31 -11.01 -4.34
N SER A 58 21.01 -11.38 -3.10
CA SER A 58 20.64 -10.44 -2.06
C SER A 58 20.99 -10.96 -0.67
N GLU A 59 21.41 -10.03 0.18
CA GLU A 59 21.61 -10.25 1.60
C GLU A 59 21.00 -9.09 2.39
N THR A 60 20.24 -9.42 3.44
CA THR A 60 19.79 -8.47 4.46
C THR A 60 20.32 -8.90 5.80
N ARG A 61 20.93 -7.97 6.54
CA ARG A 61 21.40 -8.16 7.91
C ARG A 61 20.64 -7.24 8.86
N PHE A 62 20.29 -7.79 10.00
CA PHE A 62 19.57 -7.09 11.06
C PHE A 62 20.44 -7.03 12.30
N HIS A 63 20.54 -5.84 12.88
CA HIS A 63 21.28 -5.58 14.09
C HIS A 63 20.33 -5.05 15.15
N PHE A 64 20.42 -5.60 16.35
CA PHE A 64 19.57 -5.25 17.46
C PHE A 64 20.40 -4.80 18.66
N ASP A 65 19.83 -3.94 19.49
CA ASP A 65 20.40 -3.63 20.80
C ASP A 65 20.04 -4.70 21.85
N ALA A 66 20.45 -4.45 23.10
CA ALA A 66 20.19 -5.32 24.24
C ALA A 66 18.72 -5.26 24.73
N ALA A 67 17.97 -4.23 24.34
CA ALA A 67 16.56 -4.03 24.68
C ALA A 67 15.61 -4.59 23.61
N ASP A 68 16.15 -5.33 22.64
CA ASP A 68 15.42 -5.94 21.53
C ASP A 68 14.93 -5.00 20.43
N ASN A 69 15.50 -3.80 20.34
CA ASN A 69 15.18 -2.88 19.26
C ASN A 69 16.09 -3.10 18.05
N LEU A 70 15.51 -3.12 16.84
CA LEU A 70 16.27 -3.14 15.58
C LEU A 70 16.99 -1.80 15.39
N VAL A 71 18.31 -1.75 15.54
CA VAL A 71 19.13 -0.52 15.43
C VAL A 71 19.74 -0.32 14.05
N ALA A 72 19.90 -1.38 13.26
CA ALA A 72 20.33 -1.23 11.87
C ALA A 72 19.83 -2.35 10.98
N GLU A 73 19.54 -1.99 9.73
CA GLU A 73 19.30 -2.90 8.63
C GLU A 73 20.32 -2.60 7.52
N ILE A 74 21.03 -3.63 7.06
CA ILE A 74 21.99 -3.53 5.98
C ILE A 74 21.52 -4.43 4.85
N GLN A 75 21.23 -3.84 3.71
CA GLN A 75 20.83 -4.54 2.49
C GLN A 75 21.96 -4.47 1.47
N HIS A 76 22.24 -5.62 0.86
CA HIS A 76 23.15 -5.77 -0.26
C HIS A 76 22.43 -6.53 -1.37
N HIS A 77 22.50 -6.00 -2.58
CA HIS A 77 21.86 -6.59 -3.76
C HIS A 77 22.84 -6.59 -4.93
N GLN A 78 22.98 -7.75 -5.55
CA GLN A 78 23.60 -7.90 -6.86
C GLN A 78 22.53 -7.63 -7.92
N LEU A 79 22.75 -6.61 -8.73
CA LEU A 79 21.81 -6.25 -9.79
C LEU A 79 22.13 -7.06 -11.06
N PRO A 80 21.14 -7.31 -11.95
CA PRO A 80 21.35 -8.10 -13.17
C PRO A 80 22.41 -7.54 -14.14
N ASN A 81 22.75 -6.25 -14.02
CA ASN A 81 23.81 -5.60 -14.80
C ASN A 81 25.22 -5.79 -14.20
N GLY A 82 25.36 -6.57 -13.13
CA GLY A 82 26.62 -6.81 -12.42
C GLY A 82 27.02 -5.71 -11.44
N SER A 83 26.19 -4.68 -11.24
CA SER A 83 26.44 -3.64 -10.22
C SER A 83 25.92 -4.06 -8.85
N GLU A 84 26.56 -3.57 -7.80
CA GLU A 84 26.11 -3.78 -6.43
C GLU A 84 25.31 -2.58 -5.93
N TYR A 85 24.19 -2.85 -5.27
CA TYR A 85 23.47 -1.86 -4.49
C TYR A 85 23.62 -2.18 -3.00
N ARG A 86 24.00 -1.17 -2.20
CA ARG A 86 24.08 -1.26 -0.75
C ARG A 86 23.25 -0.16 -0.12
N ALA A 87 22.43 -0.52 0.85
CA ALA A 87 21.64 0.41 1.63
C ALA A 87 21.81 0.10 3.11
N VAL A 88 22.04 1.14 3.91
CA VAL A 88 22.12 1.04 5.36
C VAL A 88 21.08 1.96 5.96
N THR A 89 20.17 1.40 6.74
CA THR A 89 19.21 2.14 7.52
C THR A 89 19.57 1.98 8.99
N ARG A 90 19.58 3.07 9.75
CA ARG A 90 19.87 3.05 11.20
C ARG A 90 18.71 3.63 11.97
N HIS A 91 18.44 3.10 13.16
CA HIS A 91 17.34 3.54 14.00
C HIS A 91 17.84 3.89 15.40
N THR A 92 17.26 4.92 16.00
CA THR A 92 17.44 5.26 17.41
C THR A 92 16.11 5.16 18.14
N TYR A 93 16.18 4.88 19.44
CA TYR A 93 15.02 4.62 20.29
C TYR A 93 15.16 5.39 21.60
N ASP A 94 14.02 5.83 22.13
CA ASP A 94 13.94 6.42 23.47
C ASP A 94 14.05 5.34 24.56
N ALA A 95 14.10 5.76 25.82
CA ALA A 95 14.19 4.84 26.96
C ALA A 95 12.97 3.92 27.14
N LEU A 96 11.85 4.19 26.46
CA LEU A 96 10.64 3.38 26.47
C LEU A 96 10.58 2.42 25.26
N GLY A 97 11.60 2.43 24.39
CA GLY A 97 11.65 1.60 23.18
C GLY A 97 10.87 2.18 22.00
N ASN A 98 10.41 3.43 22.06
CA ASN A 98 9.81 4.08 20.90
C ASN A 98 10.90 4.57 19.96
N ARG A 99 10.74 4.33 18.66
CA ARG A 99 11.65 4.86 17.65
C ARG A 99 11.60 6.40 17.64
N GLU A 100 12.77 7.01 17.80
CA GLU A 100 12.98 8.47 17.76
C GLU A 100 13.42 8.94 16.39
N ALA A 101 14.36 8.23 15.75
CA ALA A 101 14.86 8.61 14.44
C ALA A 101 15.21 7.41 13.56
N THR A 102 15.30 7.66 12.26
CA THR A 102 15.79 6.74 11.24
C THR A 102 16.68 7.50 10.28
N THR A 103 17.96 7.13 10.24
CA THR A 103 18.88 7.58 9.20
C THR A 103 18.69 6.68 7.99
N LEU A 104 18.28 7.28 6.88
CA LEU A 104 18.04 6.64 5.59
C LEU A 104 19.37 6.36 4.87
N PRO A 105 19.37 5.48 3.84
CA PRO A 105 20.58 5.14 3.09
C PRO A 105 21.29 6.33 2.42
N ASP A 106 20.57 7.42 2.15
CA ASP A 106 21.11 8.66 1.58
C ASP A 106 21.66 9.64 2.65
N GLY A 107 21.63 9.24 3.92
CA GLY A 107 22.09 10.03 5.06
C GLY A 107 21.03 10.96 5.66
N GLN A 108 19.88 11.15 4.99
CA GLN A 108 18.80 11.97 5.55
C GLN A 108 18.21 11.29 6.78
N THR A 109 17.79 12.08 7.77
CA THR A 109 17.26 11.59 9.04
C THR A 109 15.79 11.92 9.18
N LEU A 110 14.95 10.88 9.21
CA LEU A 110 13.54 10.97 9.55
C LEU A 110 13.37 10.85 11.07
N SER A 111 12.83 11.86 11.74
CA SER A 111 12.62 11.88 13.19
C SER A 111 11.14 11.94 13.54
N TRP A 112 10.75 11.28 14.63
CA TRP A 112 9.41 11.34 15.23
C TRP A 112 9.47 12.19 16.49
N LEU A 113 8.80 13.34 16.46
CA LEU A 113 8.62 14.20 17.62
C LEU A 113 7.38 13.72 18.37
N ARG A 114 7.54 13.37 19.64
CA ARG A 114 6.46 12.84 20.50
C ARG A 114 6.22 13.76 21.69
N TYR A 115 5.01 13.72 22.24
CA TYR A 115 4.71 14.32 23.55
C TYR A 115 3.98 13.32 24.46
N GLY A 116 4.07 13.57 25.77
CA GLY A 116 3.31 12.84 26.79
C GLY A 116 3.49 11.33 26.69
N SER A 117 2.38 10.61 26.55
CA SER A 117 2.28 9.14 26.55
C SER A 117 2.76 8.46 25.25
N GLY A 118 3.61 9.11 24.44
CA GLY A 118 4.19 8.53 23.22
C GLY A 118 3.47 8.87 21.91
N HIS A 119 2.47 9.76 21.93
CA HIS A 119 1.77 10.21 20.73
C HIS A 119 2.71 11.01 19.82
N VAL A 120 2.69 10.71 18.52
CA VAL A 120 3.48 11.47 17.51
C VAL A 120 2.84 12.84 17.30
N HIS A 121 3.56 13.88 17.68
CA HIS A 121 3.23 15.27 17.42
C HIS A 121 3.58 15.68 16.00
N ALA A 122 4.75 15.27 15.53
CA ALA A 122 5.24 15.62 14.20
C ALA A 122 6.26 14.60 13.71
N MET A 123 6.49 14.57 12.41
CA MET A 123 7.66 13.95 11.80
C MET A 123 8.48 15.00 11.07
N ALA A 124 9.80 14.91 11.17
CA ALA A 124 10.73 15.83 10.54
C ALA A 124 11.73 15.07 9.66
N LEU A 125 12.09 15.66 8.52
CA LEU A 125 13.17 15.19 7.66
C LEU A 125 14.32 16.19 7.78
N ASP A 126 15.49 15.74 8.23
CA ASP A 126 16.65 16.60 8.51
C ASP A 126 16.28 17.81 9.39
N GLN A 127 15.56 17.53 10.47
CA GLN A 127 15.06 18.52 11.45
C GLN A 127 14.00 19.50 10.90
N GLN A 128 13.70 19.47 9.61
CA GLN A 128 12.62 20.24 9.02
C GLN A 128 11.30 19.47 9.14
N GLU A 129 10.27 20.08 9.74
CA GLU A 129 8.96 19.47 9.87
C GLU A 129 8.38 19.06 8.51
N LEU A 130 8.08 17.77 8.37
CA LEU A 130 7.47 17.17 7.19
C LEU A 130 5.95 17.10 7.34
N ILE A 131 5.49 16.75 8.55
CA ILE A 131 4.09 16.64 8.90
C ILE A 131 3.90 16.85 10.41
N GLY A 132 2.89 17.64 10.78
CA GLY A 132 2.51 17.92 12.16
C GLY A 132 1.06 17.54 12.43
N PHE A 133 0.75 17.21 13.68
CA PHE A 133 -0.56 16.75 14.14
C PHE A 133 -0.99 17.47 15.42
N GLU A 134 -2.23 17.95 15.44
CA GLU A 134 -2.92 18.39 16.65
C GLU A 134 -4.05 17.41 16.98
N ARG A 135 -4.31 17.23 18.26
CA ARG A 135 -5.31 16.29 18.75
C ARG A 135 -6.21 16.94 19.79
N ASP A 136 -7.42 16.42 19.91
CA ASP A 136 -8.33 16.76 21.01
C ASP A 136 -7.99 15.97 22.29
N ASP A 137 -8.75 16.21 23.36
CA ASP A 137 -8.59 15.57 24.67
C ASP A 137 -8.86 14.05 24.63
N LEU A 138 -9.53 13.55 23.59
CA LEU A 138 -9.74 12.12 23.33
C LEU A 138 -8.62 11.53 22.44
N HIS A 139 -7.55 12.29 22.21
CA HIS A 139 -6.40 11.93 21.38
C HIS A 139 -6.74 11.65 19.90
N ARG A 140 -7.85 12.23 19.39
CA ARG A 140 -8.23 12.14 17.97
C ARG A 140 -7.59 13.30 17.21
N GLU A 141 -7.09 13.03 16.00
CA GLU A 141 -6.48 14.07 15.15
C GLU A 141 -7.52 15.11 14.73
N VAL A 142 -7.33 16.38 15.10
CA VAL A 142 -8.21 17.48 14.71
C VAL A 142 -7.57 18.41 13.69
N ARG A 143 -6.24 18.42 13.61
CA ARG A 143 -5.49 19.18 12.60
C ARG A 143 -4.27 18.42 12.13
N ARG A 144 -3.96 18.58 10.84
CA ARG A 144 -2.72 18.10 10.23
C ARG A 144 -2.11 19.16 9.34
N HIS A 145 -0.83 19.42 9.54
CA HIS A 145 -0.02 20.24 8.65
C HIS A 145 0.88 19.34 7.82
N HIS A 146 0.88 19.48 6.50
CA HIS A 146 1.78 18.72 5.63
C HIS A 146 2.11 19.51 4.38
N ARG A 147 3.38 19.89 4.21
CA ARG A 147 3.91 20.56 3.00
C ARG A 147 3.03 21.72 2.53
N GLY A 148 2.72 22.66 3.43
CA GLY A 148 1.90 23.84 3.15
C GLY A 148 0.41 23.55 2.93
N ARG A 149 -0.05 22.35 3.28
CA ARG A 149 -1.48 22.00 3.36
C ARG A 149 -1.88 21.84 4.80
N GLU A 150 -3.04 22.37 5.15
CA GLU A 150 -3.66 22.17 6.45
C GLU A 150 -4.95 21.37 6.26
N THR A 151 -5.11 20.29 7.01
CA THR A 151 -6.37 19.54 7.11
C THR A 151 -6.94 19.74 8.50
N GLN A 152 -8.20 20.14 8.61
CA GLN A 152 -8.95 20.18 9.86
C GLN A 152 -10.03 19.11 9.83
N LEU A 153 -10.19 18.38 10.94
CA LEU A 153 -11.18 17.31 11.09
C LEU A 153 -12.10 17.64 12.27
N ARG A 154 -13.39 17.33 12.12
CA ARG A 154 -14.41 17.50 13.15
C ARG A 154 -15.15 16.20 13.36
N TYR A 155 -15.38 15.86 14.63
CA TYR A 155 -16.06 14.63 15.03
C TYR A 155 -17.32 14.97 15.83
N ASP A 156 -18.28 14.07 15.79
CA ASP A 156 -19.39 14.07 16.73
C ASP A 156 -18.98 13.47 18.10
N PRO A 157 -19.86 13.52 19.12
CA PRO A 157 -19.55 12.99 20.45
C PRO A 157 -19.28 11.48 20.49
N VAL A 158 -19.76 10.71 19.52
CA VAL A 158 -19.53 9.26 19.42
C VAL A 158 -18.32 8.91 18.55
N GLY A 159 -17.60 9.91 18.03
CA GLY A 159 -16.33 9.73 17.32
C GLY A 159 -16.43 9.57 15.81
N ARG A 160 -17.60 9.82 15.21
CA ARG A 160 -17.77 9.80 13.75
C ARG A 160 -17.32 11.13 13.15
N LEU A 161 -16.62 11.07 12.01
CA LEU A 161 -16.17 12.26 11.29
C LEU A 161 -17.37 12.97 10.68
N ILE A 162 -17.62 14.23 11.02
CA ILE A 162 -18.73 15.04 10.50
C ILE A 162 -18.26 16.20 9.62
N GLY A 163 -16.97 16.52 9.65
CA GLY A 163 -16.42 17.61 8.85
C GLY A 163 -14.93 17.44 8.54
N GLN A 164 -14.55 17.87 7.35
CA GLN A 164 -13.17 17.94 6.90
C GLN A 164 -12.99 19.20 6.09
N GLU A 165 -11.94 19.95 6.37
CA GLU A 165 -11.55 21.11 5.59
C GLU A 165 -10.07 20.98 5.23
N VAL A 166 -9.75 21.04 3.94
CA VAL A 166 -8.37 21.01 3.45
C VAL A 166 -8.06 22.34 2.80
N HIS A 167 -7.12 23.07 3.38
CA HIS A 167 -6.56 24.30 2.86
C HIS A 167 -5.27 23.97 2.09
N GLN A 168 -5.23 24.32 0.81
CA GLN A 168 -4.06 24.12 -0.05
C GLN A 168 -3.38 25.44 -0.36
N ALA A 169 -2.08 25.38 -0.68
CA ALA A 169 -1.37 26.50 -1.30
C ALA A 169 -2.13 26.99 -2.55
N GLY A 170 -2.27 28.31 -2.69
CA GLY A 170 -3.08 28.93 -3.75
C GLY A 170 -4.54 29.19 -3.38
N GLY A 171 -4.93 29.01 -2.12
CA GLY A 171 -6.25 29.41 -1.60
C GLY A 171 -7.39 28.43 -1.91
N ARG A 172 -7.10 27.30 -2.57
CA ARG A 172 -8.11 26.27 -2.84
C ARG A 172 -8.51 25.58 -1.54
N LYS A 173 -9.82 25.56 -1.27
CA LYS A 173 -10.43 24.93 -0.10
C LYS A 173 -11.29 23.74 -0.53
N ILE A 174 -10.99 22.57 0.01
CA ILE A 174 -11.86 21.39 -0.12
C ILE A 174 -12.62 21.26 1.20
N GLN A 175 -13.93 21.16 1.14
CA GLN A 175 -14.78 20.97 2.31
C GLN A 175 -15.66 19.75 2.09
N ARG A 176 -15.71 18.91 3.12
CA ARG A 176 -16.61 17.76 3.20
C ARG A 176 -17.38 17.76 4.49
N GLN A 177 -18.66 17.40 4.40
CA GLN A 177 -19.52 17.16 5.56
C GLN A 177 -20.16 15.78 5.43
N TRP A 178 -20.14 15.01 6.51
CA TRP A 178 -20.73 13.67 6.56
C TRP A 178 -21.99 13.74 7.42
N HIS A 179 -23.05 13.15 6.91
CA HIS A 179 -24.35 13.10 7.56
C HIS A 179 -24.67 11.66 7.90
N TYR A 180 -25.10 11.45 9.14
CA TYR A 180 -25.45 10.12 9.62
C TYR A 180 -26.90 10.10 10.09
N ALA A 181 -27.57 8.96 9.86
CA ALA A 181 -28.82 8.66 10.51
C ALA A 181 -28.60 8.33 12.01
N GLU A 182 -29.70 8.34 12.77
CA GLU A 182 -29.71 8.01 14.20
C GLU A 182 -29.12 6.61 14.48
N ASN A 183 -29.37 5.65 13.59
CA ASN A 183 -28.86 4.29 13.68
C ASN A 183 -27.36 4.15 13.33
N GLY A 184 -26.64 5.24 13.06
CA GLY A 184 -25.22 5.20 12.76
C GLY A 184 -24.85 5.23 11.28
N LEU A 185 -25.80 4.95 10.38
CA LEU A 185 -25.50 4.79 8.95
C LEU A 185 -25.24 6.13 8.26
N LEU A 186 -24.22 6.18 7.39
CA LEU A 186 -23.83 7.37 6.63
C LEU A 186 -24.85 7.64 5.52
N THR A 187 -25.65 8.69 5.60
CA THR A 187 -26.71 8.99 4.63
C THR A 187 -26.26 9.92 3.52
N ALA A 188 -25.28 10.80 3.77
CA ALA A 188 -24.75 11.68 2.75
C ALA A 188 -23.32 12.16 3.02
N ILE A 189 -22.62 12.51 1.95
CA ILE A 189 -21.39 13.31 1.98
C ILE A 189 -21.61 14.52 1.09
N ASP A 190 -21.62 15.71 1.67
CA ASP A 190 -21.57 16.96 0.91
C ASP A 190 -20.11 17.30 0.62
N ASP A 191 -19.71 17.31 -0.65
CA ASP A 191 -18.37 17.70 -1.10
C ASP A 191 -18.48 18.94 -1.99
N ASN A 192 -17.76 20.01 -1.65
CA ASN A 192 -17.85 21.27 -2.39
C ASN A 192 -17.27 21.21 -3.81
N LEU A 193 -16.48 20.19 -4.14
CA LEU A 193 -15.88 19.98 -5.46
C LEU A 193 -16.64 18.94 -6.27
N ARG A 194 -17.07 17.84 -5.65
CA ARG A 194 -17.72 16.70 -6.32
C ARG A 194 -19.24 16.71 -6.23
N GLY A 195 -19.80 17.62 -5.44
CA GLY A 195 -21.21 17.66 -5.07
C GLY A 195 -21.59 16.55 -4.08
N THR A 196 -22.88 16.51 -3.74
CA THR A 196 -23.39 15.61 -2.70
C THR A 196 -23.52 14.17 -3.19
N THR A 197 -22.95 13.23 -2.45
CA THR A 197 -23.23 11.79 -2.60
C THR A 197 -24.22 11.36 -1.52
N ARG A 198 -25.27 10.64 -1.88
CA ARG A 198 -26.30 10.11 -0.97
C ARG A 198 -26.27 8.59 -0.96
N TYR A 199 -26.48 8.01 0.21
CA TYR A 199 -26.49 6.58 0.41
C TYR A 199 -27.84 6.12 0.95
N GLY A 200 -28.35 5.03 0.38
CA GLY A 200 -29.54 4.35 0.84
C GLY A 200 -29.20 2.96 1.35
N TYR A 201 -29.93 2.51 2.37
CA TYR A 201 -29.73 1.20 3.00
C TYR A 201 -31.02 0.42 3.04
N ASP A 202 -30.91 -0.91 3.10
CA ASP A 202 -32.04 -1.78 3.43
C ASP A 202 -32.26 -1.88 4.95
N PRO A 203 -33.36 -2.51 5.42
CA PRO A 203 -33.64 -2.64 6.86
C PRO A 203 -32.58 -3.43 7.66
N LEU A 204 -31.73 -4.20 7.00
CA LEU A 204 -30.62 -4.93 7.63
C LEU A 204 -29.34 -4.08 7.67
N GLY A 205 -29.38 -2.84 7.19
CA GLY A 205 -28.23 -1.92 7.16
C GLY A 205 -27.26 -2.17 5.99
N ARG A 206 -27.63 -2.96 4.98
CA ARG A 206 -26.81 -3.18 3.80
C ARG A 206 -26.98 -2.03 2.82
N LEU A 207 -25.88 -1.60 2.19
CA LEU A 207 -25.89 -0.49 1.25
C LEU A 207 -26.70 -0.87 0.00
N LYS A 208 -27.83 -0.19 -0.23
CA LYS A 208 -28.74 -0.42 -1.35
C LYS A 208 -28.49 0.53 -2.51
N SER A 209 -28.05 1.75 -2.24
CA SER A 209 -27.74 2.73 -3.28
C SER A 209 -26.64 3.71 -2.89
N ALA A 210 -25.89 4.18 -3.88
CA ALA A 210 -24.96 5.30 -3.76
C ALA A 210 -25.15 6.21 -4.97
N ILE A 211 -25.60 7.45 -4.73
CA ILE A 211 -26.03 8.38 -5.77
C ILE A 211 -25.21 9.66 -5.64
N SER A 212 -24.41 9.96 -6.64
CA SER A 212 -23.60 11.18 -6.77
C SER A 212 -24.00 11.94 -8.04
N PRO A 213 -23.55 13.18 -8.26
CA PRO A 213 -23.88 13.93 -9.48
C PRO A 213 -23.38 13.27 -10.76
N VAL A 214 -22.33 12.44 -10.67
CA VAL A 214 -21.66 11.82 -11.83
C VAL A 214 -21.95 10.33 -12.00
N ARG A 215 -22.47 9.67 -10.96
CA ARG A 215 -22.65 8.22 -10.93
C ARG A 215 -23.76 7.82 -9.99
N GLU A 216 -24.58 6.88 -10.47
CA GLU A 216 -25.63 6.23 -9.69
C GLU A 216 -25.40 4.72 -9.66
N GLU A 217 -25.44 4.19 -8.45
CA GLU A 217 -25.14 2.80 -8.12
C GLU A 217 -26.27 2.21 -7.29
N HIS A 218 -26.74 1.04 -7.67
CA HIS A 218 -27.73 0.26 -6.92
C HIS A 218 -27.21 -1.14 -6.67
N PHE A 219 -27.37 -1.63 -5.46
CA PHE A 219 -26.86 -2.92 -5.03
C PHE A 219 -28.01 -3.82 -4.63
N ALA A 220 -27.90 -5.09 -4.99
CA ALA A 220 -28.82 -6.12 -4.58
C ALA A 220 -28.06 -7.31 -4.01
N PHE A 221 -28.66 -7.97 -3.03
CA PHE A 221 -28.03 -9.05 -2.29
C PHE A 221 -28.94 -10.25 -2.26
N ASP A 222 -28.33 -11.43 -2.37
CA ASP A 222 -29.02 -12.69 -2.10
C ASP A 222 -29.26 -12.87 -0.57
N PRO A 223 -29.99 -13.92 -0.15
CA PRO A 223 -30.22 -14.22 1.26
C PRO A 223 -28.95 -14.56 2.06
N ALA A 224 -27.87 -14.98 1.39
CA ALA A 224 -26.57 -15.24 2.01
C ALA A 224 -25.71 -13.97 2.15
N GLY A 225 -26.15 -12.84 1.58
CA GLY A 225 -25.46 -11.55 1.63
C GLY A 225 -24.45 -11.33 0.49
N ASN A 226 -24.45 -12.19 -0.53
CA ASN A 226 -23.61 -11.98 -1.71
C ASN A 226 -24.25 -10.94 -2.64
N LEU A 227 -23.43 -10.14 -3.32
CA LEU A 227 -23.90 -9.23 -4.36
C LEU A 227 -24.45 -10.03 -5.54
N VAL A 228 -25.64 -9.66 -6.01
CA VAL A 228 -26.26 -10.25 -7.20
C VAL A 228 -25.70 -9.56 -8.44
N ASP A 229 -25.01 -10.31 -9.30
CA ASP A 229 -24.51 -9.79 -10.57
C ASP A 229 -25.69 -9.45 -11.50
N PRO A 230 -25.64 -8.33 -12.26
CA PRO A 230 -26.58 -8.07 -13.34
C PRO A 230 -26.83 -9.21 -14.32
N GLN A 231 -25.85 -10.11 -14.53
CA GLN A 231 -26.01 -11.28 -15.40
C GLN A 231 -26.77 -12.44 -14.75
N ASP A 232 -26.78 -12.50 -13.42
CA ASP A 232 -27.39 -13.59 -12.63
C ASP A 232 -28.81 -13.24 -12.14
N ALA A 233 -29.29 -12.01 -12.40
CA ALA A 233 -30.66 -11.64 -12.10
C ALA A 233 -31.63 -12.33 -13.05
N GLY A 234 -32.47 -13.22 -12.51
CA GLY A 234 -33.51 -13.91 -13.27
C GLY A 234 -34.47 -12.95 -13.99
N ASP A 235 -34.89 -13.34 -15.18
CA ASP A 235 -35.77 -12.56 -16.09
C ASP A 235 -37.19 -12.35 -15.53
N ASP A 236 -37.51 -12.99 -14.40
CA ASP A 236 -38.83 -13.03 -13.76
C ASP A 236 -39.18 -11.76 -12.95
N GLY A 237 -38.32 -10.74 -12.94
CA GLY A 237 -38.58 -9.45 -12.28
C GLY A 237 -38.61 -9.47 -10.74
N THR A 238 -38.37 -10.63 -10.11
CA THR A 238 -38.39 -10.83 -8.65
C THR A 238 -37.05 -10.56 -7.97
N THR A 239 -35.94 -10.59 -8.73
CA THR A 239 -34.59 -10.32 -8.20
C THR A 239 -34.01 -9.09 -8.87
N ALA A 240 -33.96 -7.96 -8.14
CA ALA A 240 -33.22 -6.80 -8.61
C ALA A 240 -31.73 -7.16 -8.68
N ALA A 241 -31.04 -6.76 -9.74
CA ALA A 241 -29.61 -6.96 -9.87
C ALA A 241 -28.82 -5.75 -9.40
N THR A 242 -27.54 -5.94 -9.07
CA THR A 242 -26.62 -4.81 -8.90
C THR A 242 -26.48 -4.07 -10.24
N ARG A 243 -26.66 -2.75 -10.25
CA ARG A 243 -26.66 -1.92 -11.46
C ARG A 243 -25.86 -0.66 -11.25
N TRP A 244 -25.17 -0.25 -12.31
CA TRP A 244 -24.40 0.99 -12.33
C TRP A 244 -24.75 1.76 -13.60
N ARG A 245 -24.96 3.06 -13.48
CA ARG A 245 -25.12 3.95 -14.63
C ARG A 245 -23.99 5.00 -14.61
N GLN A 246 -23.19 5.04 -15.66
CA GLN A 246 -22.18 6.09 -15.94
C GLN A 246 -22.12 6.27 -17.48
N GLU A 247 -21.81 7.42 -18.12
CA GLU A 247 -21.09 8.66 -17.75
C GLU A 247 -21.74 9.91 -18.42
N ARG A 248 -21.61 11.12 -17.84
CA ARG A 248 -21.56 12.37 -18.62
C ARG A 248 -20.11 12.60 -19.07
N PRO A 249 -19.85 13.36 -20.16
CA PRO A 249 -18.50 13.57 -20.66
C PRO A 249 -17.60 14.10 -19.55
N ARG A 250 -16.43 13.48 -19.37
CA ARG A 250 -15.41 13.91 -18.42
C ARG A 250 -15.09 15.38 -18.63
N ASP A 251 -15.40 16.20 -17.65
CA ASP A 251 -14.99 17.59 -17.58
C ASP A 251 -13.48 17.64 -17.25
N ALA A 252 -12.80 18.73 -17.63
CA ALA A 252 -11.35 18.92 -17.52
C ALA A 252 -10.76 18.83 -16.08
N PHE A 253 -11.58 18.52 -15.07
CA PHE A 253 -11.19 18.27 -13.69
C PHE A 253 -10.98 16.78 -13.37
N ASP A 254 -11.39 15.88 -14.26
CA ASP A 254 -11.01 14.48 -14.18
C ASP A 254 -9.54 14.33 -14.54
N HIS A 255 -8.75 13.74 -13.65
CA HIS A 255 -7.37 13.41 -13.95
C HIS A 255 -7.34 12.47 -15.16
N GLU A 256 -6.81 12.96 -16.28
CA GLU A 256 -6.52 12.21 -17.52
C GLU A 256 -5.97 10.81 -17.20
N PRO A 257 -6.78 9.74 -17.37
CA PRO A 257 -6.27 8.40 -17.25
C PRO A 257 -5.63 8.09 -18.58
N HIS A 258 -4.32 8.23 -18.67
CA HIS A 258 -3.50 7.69 -19.75
C HIS A 258 -4.04 6.30 -20.12
N GLU A 259 -4.48 6.21 -21.37
CA GLU A 259 -5.32 5.17 -21.93
C GLU A 259 -4.89 3.78 -21.49
N ARG A 260 -5.81 3.03 -20.85
CA ARG A 260 -5.68 1.58 -20.71
C ARG A 260 -5.94 0.93 -22.08
N ILE A 261 -4.96 1.03 -22.97
CA ILE A 261 -4.93 0.19 -24.15
C ILE A 261 -4.57 -1.24 -23.68
N ARG A 262 -5.56 -2.13 -23.59
CA ARG A 262 -5.31 -3.58 -23.57
C ARG A 262 -4.87 -3.97 -24.98
N VAL A 263 -3.56 -3.96 -25.21
CA VAL A 263 -2.96 -4.71 -26.33
C VAL A 263 -2.60 -6.09 -25.78
N ASP A 264 -3.46 -7.09 -26.04
CA ASP A 264 -3.09 -8.48 -25.82
C ASP A 264 -2.04 -8.86 -26.87
N TYR A 265 -0.84 -9.23 -26.40
CA TYR A 265 0.23 -9.71 -27.27
C TYR A 265 0.05 -11.22 -27.48
N PRO A 266 -0.02 -11.71 -28.73
CA PRO A 266 -0.38 -13.10 -29.04
C PRO A 266 0.63 -14.18 -28.62
N ASN A 267 1.71 -13.85 -27.89
CA ASN A 267 2.74 -14.81 -27.44
C ASN A 267 3.26 -14.55 -26.01
N ALA A 268 2.52 -13.82 -25.16
CA ALA A 268 2.95 -13.63 -23.78
C ALA A 268 2.85 -14.97 -23.01
N PRO A 269 3.91 -15.42 -22.31
CA PRO A 269 3.85 -16.65 -21.52
C PRO A 269 2.74 -16.51 -20.46
N LYS A 270 1.88 -17.53 -20.38
CA LYS A 270 0.81 -17.59 -19.38
C LYS A 270 1.44 -17.75 -18.00
N LEU A 271 1.51 -16.66 -17.24
CA LEU A 271 1.82 -16.71 -15.81
C LEU A 271 0.75 -17.53 -15.08
N SER A 272 1.15 -18.25 -14.04
CA SER A 272 0.22 -19.03 -13.23
C SER A 272 -0.85 -18.12 -12.58
N PRO A 273 -2.07 -18.63 -12.30
CA PRO A 273 -3.17 -17.84 -11.72
C PRO A 273 -2.80 -17.11 -10.42
N ALA A 274 -1.84 -17.63 -9.66
CA ALA A 274 -1.35 -17.03 -8.42
C ALA A 274 -0.55 -15.72 -8.60
N MET A 275 -0.07 -15.43 -9.83
CA MET A 275 0.76 -14.25 -10.13
C MET A 275 -0.01 -13.09 -10.79
N GLY A 276 -1.35 -13.15 -10.78
CA GLY A 276 -2.23 -12.16 -11.42
C GLY A 276 -2.10 -10.71 -10.91
N ASN A 277 -1.50 -10.51 -9.74
CA ASN A 277 -1.37 -9.21 -9.07
C ASN A 277 -0.07 -8.45 -9.38
N LEU A 278 0.79 -8.95 -10.26
CA LEU A 278 2.04 -8.27 -10.63
C LEU A 278 1.77 -7.09 -11.56
N LEU A 279 2.34 -5.92 -11.24
CA LEU A 279 2.16 -4.68 -11.99
C LEU A 279 2.88 -4.74 -13.34
N LYS A 280 2.22 -5.19 -14.41
CA LYS A 280 2.85 -5.37 -15.73
C LYS A 280 3.15 -4.06 -16.45
N ARG A 281 2.33 -3.03 -16.25
CA ARG A 281 2.47 -1.70 -16.89
C ARG A 281 1.94 -0.58 -15.99
N TYR A 282 2.67 0.53 -15.96
CA TYR A 282 2.23 1.77 -15.31
C TYR A 282 2.90 2.97 -15.95
N ALA A 283 2.13 4.00 -16.32
CA ALA A 283 2.64 5.27 -16.88
C ALA A 283 3.67 5.07 -18.02
N GLY A 284 3.36 4.20 -19.00
CA GLY A 284 4.24 3.87 -20.13
C GLY A 284 5.45 2.98 -19.79
N THR A 285 5.67 2.69 -18.51
CA THR A 285 6.74 1.80 -18.04
C THR A 285 6.27 0.34 -18.05
N HIS A 286 7.07 -0.55 -18.63
CA HIS A 286 6.81 -1.99 -18.70
C HIS A 286 7.65 -2.72 -17.66
N TYR A 287 7.03 -3.65 -16.95
CA TYR A 287 7.67 -4.45 -15.91
C TYR A 287 7.59 -5.92 -16.32
N HIS A 288 8.75 -6.56 -16.36
CA HIS A 288 8.89 -7.98 -16.70
C HIS A 288 9.34 -8.70 -15.44
N TYR A 289 8.63 -9.77 -15.12
CA TYR A 289 8.89 -10.59 -13.95
C TYR A 289 9.41 -11.95 -14.39
N ASP A 290 10.23 -12.56 -13.57
CA ASP A 290 10.56 -13.98 -13.72
C ASP A 290 9.35 -14.85 -13.37
N ASP A 291 9.46 -16.15 -13.63
CA ASP A 291 8.42 -17.13 -13.30
C ASP A 291 8.27 -17.38 -11.79
N PHE A 292 9.03 -16.67 -10.93
CA PHE A 292 8.88 -16.62 -9.47
C PHE A 292 8.25 -15.31 -8.98
N GLY A 293 7.96 -14.36 -9.88
CA GLY A 293 7.35 -13.06 -9.56
C GLY A 293 8.31 -11.96 -9.15
N ASN A 294 9.62 -12.16 -9.29
CA ASN A 294 10.63 -11.12 -9.08
C ASN A 294 10.74 -10.23 -10.32
N LEU A 295 10.90 -8.92 -10.14
CA LEU A 295 11.06 -7.99 -11.25
C LEU A 295 12.43 -8.17 -11.92
N GLN A 296 12.47 -8.69 -13.15
CA GLN A 296 13.69 -8.85 -13.93
C GLN A 296 14.06 -7.58 -14.71
N ARG A 297 13.06 -6.89 -15.29
CA ARG A 297 13.33 -5.77 -16.20
C ARG A 297 12.24 -4.71 -16.10
N ARG A 298 12.68 -3.46 -16.02
CA ARG A 298 11.83 -2.27 -16.13
C ARG A 298 12.20 -1.48 -17.38
N ILE A 299 11.27 -1.30 -18.30
CA ILE A 299 11.45 -0.52 -19.52
C ILE A 299 10.60 0.74 -19.41
N ALA A 300 11.22 1.85 -19.04
CA ALA A 300 10.56 3.16 -19.07
C ALA A 300 10.41 3.65 -20.52
N PRO A 301 9.40 4.47 -20.84
CA PRO A 301 9.28 5.06 -22.16
C PRO A 301 10.50 5.94 -22.41
N THR A 302 11.16 5.75 -23.56
CA THR A 302 12.20 6.66 -24.02
C THR A 302 11.57 8.02 -24.26
N ALA A 303 12.13 9.06 -23.64
CA ALA A 303 11.79 10.43 -24.01
C ALA A 303 12.05 10.59 -25.52
N LYS A 304 11.08 11.17 -26.24
CA LYS A 304 11.28 11.54 -27.66
C LYS A 304 12.59 12.32 -27.80
N PRO A 305 13.40 12.08 -28.85
CA PRO A 305 14.57 12.92 -29.12
C PRO A 305 14.05 14.31 -29.50
N GLY A 306 14.14 15.25 -28.55
CA GLY A 306 13.61 16.59 -28.73
C GLY A 306 13.47 17.38 -27.44
N ASN A 307 14.44 17.32 -26.53
CA ASN A 307 14.78 18.45 -25.67
C ASN A 307 16.13 18.19 -25.01
N THR A 308 17.18 18.84 -25.50
CA THR A 308 18.47 18.92 -24.82
C THR A 308 18.29 19.79 -23.56
N ALA A 309 18.15 19.15 -22.41
CA ALA A 309 18.42 19.77 -21.12
C ALA A 309 19.65 19.08 -20.53
N THR A 310 20.77 19.79 -20.62
CA THR A 310 22.07 19.45 -20.05
C THR A 310 21.92 19.27 -18.53
N MET A 311 22.22 18.07 -18.02
CA MET A 311 22.48 17.85 -16.60
C MET A 311 23.98 18.03 -16.33
N PRO A 312 24.38 18.65 -15.21
CA PRO A 312 25.76 18.95 -14.91
C PRO A 312 26.54 17.69 -14.54
N SER A 313 27.81 17.65 -14.95
CA SER A 313 28.82 16.70 -14.51
C SER A 313 29.09 16.92 -13.02
N ILE A 314 28.99 15.84 -12.24
CA ILE A 314 29.53 15.79 -10.87
C ILE A 314 30.88 15.08 -10.99
N ALA A 315 31.92 15.83 -10.62
CA ALA A 315 33.26 15.33 -10.30
C ALA A 315 33.29 14.81 -8.85
#